data_AF-A0A661TRE7-F1
#
_entry.id   AF-A0A661TRE7-F1
#
_cell.length_a   1.000
_cell.length_b   1.000
_cell.length_c   1.000
_cell.angle_alpha   90.00
_cell.angle_beta   90.00
_cell.angle_gamma   90.00
#
_symmetry.space_group_name_H-M   'P 1'
#
loop_
_entity.id
_entity.type
_entity.pdbx_description
1 polymer ?
#
loop_
_entity_poly.entity_id
_entity_poly.type
_entity_poly.pdbx_seq_one_letter_code
_entity_poly.pdbx_strand_id
1 'polypeptide(L)'
;MKLYKYEPKMIKDLEGNDVECVFKGYVELQIPTYKERMTITKEIMVDGKSSEVEQGIKLIDLVEKHVKTVNLKCGELEIKTVDDLGYSKEGTELINNMSTIIIQGIPLGNG
;
A
#
# COMPACT_ATOMS: atom_id res chain seq x y z
N MET A 1 -5.19 -25.42 -7.35
CA MET A 1 -3.94 -24.71 -7.00
C MET A 1 -3.62 -23.73 -8.12
N LYS A 2 -3.88 -22.43 -7.95
CA LYS A 2 -3.52 -21.40 -8.94
C LYS A 2 -2.12 -20.90 -8.60
N LEU A 3 -1.16 -21.18 -9.47
CA LEU A 3 0.19 -20.64 -9.39
C LEU A 3 0.17 -19.25 -10.06
N TYR A 4 0.33 -18.19 -9.27
CA TYR A 4 0.52 -16.85 -9.81
C TYR A 4 2.00 -16.68 -10.14
N LYS A 5 2.33 -16.66 -11.44
CA LYS A 5 3.66 -16.28 -11.91
C LYS A 5 3.73 -14.75 -11.88
N TYR A 6 4.43 -14.20 -10.89
CA TYR A 6 4.74 -12.78 -10.83
C TYR A 6 5.88 -12.49 -11.82
N GLU A 7 5.61 -11.67 -12.83
CA GLU A 7 6.64 -11.13 -13.73
C GLU A 7 7.01 -9.73 -13.23
N PRO A 8 8.27 -9.48 -12.80
CA PRO A 8 8.68 -8.18 -12.30
C PRO A 8 8.54 -7.12 -13.40
N LYS A 9 7.87 -6.01 -13.09
CA LYS A 9 7.70 -4.88 -14.00
C LYS A 9 8.85 -3.90 -13.81
N MET A 10 9.39 -3.40 -14.91
CA MET A 10 10.49 -2.44 -14.90
C MET A 10 9.96 -1.07 -14.47
N ILE A 11 10.63 -0.44 -13.50
CA ILE A 11 10.39 0.94 -13.06
C ILE A 11 11.48 1.82 -13.64
N LYS A 12 11.17 3.06 -13.99
CA LYS A 12 12.18 4.01 -14.44
C LYS A 12 12.91 4.63 -13.26
N ASP A 13 14.24 4.63 -13.27
CA ASP A 13 15.03 5.42 -12.32
C ASP A 13 14.87 6.94 -12.59
N LEU A 14 15.52 7.76 -11.77
CA LEU A 14 15.51 9.22 -11.89
C LEU A 14 16.16 9.74 -13.19
N GLU A 15 16.91 8.89 -13.88
CA GLU A 15 17.56 9.15 -15.17
C GLU A 15 16.75 8.61 -16.36
N GLY A 16 15.62 7.93 -16.09
CA GLY A 16 14.70 7.38 -17.08
C GLY A 16 15.06 5.98 -17.59
N ASN A 17 16.04 5.29 -16.98
CA ASN A 17 16.43 3.93 -17.33
C ASN A 17 15.48 2.91 -16.72
N ASP A 18 15.20 1.83 -17.47
CA ASP A 18 14.39 0.73 -16.97
C ASP A 18 15.17 -0.11 -15.94
N VAL A 19 14.68 -0.16 -14.71
CA VAL A 19 15.24 -0.92 -13.59
C VAL A 19 14.25 -2.00 -13.18
N GLU A 20 14.70 -3.24 -13.12
CA GLU A 20 13.92 -4.34 -12.54
C GLU A 20 13.75 -4.08 -11.03
N CYS A 21 12.58 -3.60 -10.63
CA CYS A 21 12.32 -3.28 -9.24
C CYS A 21 11.63 -4.44 -8.54
N VAL A 22 12.38 -5.10 -7.66
CA VAL A 22 11.82 -6.00 -6.66
C VAL A 22 12.01 -5.34 -5.30
N PHE A 23 10.90 -4.90 -4.69
CA PHE A 23 10.95 -4.36 -3.33
C PHE A 23 11.46 -5.42 -2.36
N LYS A 24 12.55 -5.10 -1.66
CA LYS A 24 13.11 -5.91 -0.57
C LYS A 24 13.05 -5.11 0.73
N GLY A 25 12.67 -5.77 1.81
CA GLY A 25 12.59 -5.16 3.14
C GLY A 25 11.25 -5.40 3.80
N TYR A 26 10.81 -4.45 4.63
CA TYR A 26 9.56 -4.57 5.38
C TYR A 26 8.88 -3.21 5.56
N VAL A 27 7.57 -3.27 5.76
CA VAL A 27 6.76 -2.18 6.29
C VAL A 27 6.13 -2.66 7.58
N GLU A 28 6.26 -1.89 8.65
CA GLU A 28 5.59 -2.17 9.92
C GLU A 28 4.27 -1.41 9.98
N LEU A 29 3.17 -2.16 10.07
CA LEU A 29 1.82 -1.63 10.18
C LEU A 29 1.29 -1.77 11.61
N GLN A 30 0.67 -0.71 12.10
CA GLN A 30 -0.21 -0.76 13.26
C GLN A 30 -1.62 -1.11 12.81
N ILE A 31 -2.03 -2.37 13.01
CA ILE A 31 -3.39 -2.77 12.64
C ILE A 31 -4.37 -2.33 13.73
N PRO A 32 -5.37 -1.48 13.39
CA PRO A 32 -6.39 -1.06 14.35
C PRO A 32 -7.28 -2.24 14.75
N THR A 33 -7.96 -2.14 15.88
CA THR A 33 -8.91 -3.15 16.36
C THR A 33 -10.08 -3.31 15.41
N TYR A 34 -10.81 -4.44 15.48
CA TYR A 34 -11.97 -4.68 14.61
C TYR A 34 -13.02 -3.56 14.71
N LYS A 35 -13.27 -3.05 15.92
CA LYS A 35 -14.22 -1.94 16.14
C LYS A 35 -13.78 -0.67 15.42
N GLU A 36 -12.50 -0.32 15.49
CA GLU A 36 -11.94 0.85 14.81
C GLU A 36 -11.99 0.69 13.29
N ARG A 37 -11.71 -0.51 12.77
CA ARG A 37 -11.82 -0.83 11.34
C ARG A 37 -13.24 -0.61 10.80
N MET A 38 -14.25 -1.02 11.56
CA MET A 38 -15.65 -0.78 11.20
C MET A 38 -16.00 0.70 11.11
N THR A 39 -15.46 1.53 12.03
CA THR A 39 -15.63 2.99 11.99
C THR A 39 -14.97 3.59 10.74
N ILE A 40 -13.71 3.23 10.48
CA ILE A 40 -12.96 3.70 9.31
C ILE A 40 -13.67 3.32 8.01
N THR A 41 -14.14 2.07 7.90
CA THR A 41 -14.86 1.57 6.72
C THR A 41 -16.13 2.40 6.48
N LYS A 42 -16.86 2.73 7.55
CA LYS A 42 -18.04 3.58 7.47
C LYS A 42 -17.69 4.97 6.95
N GLU A 43 -16.63 5.59 7.45
CA GLU A 43 -16.19 6.92 7.03
C GLU A 43 -15.75 6.97 5.55
N ILE A 44 -15.13 5.90 5.06
CA ILE A 44 -14.68 5.80 3.67
C ILE A 44 -15.84 5.45 2.73
N MET A 45 -16.73 4.52 3.13
CA MET A 45 -17.79 3.98 2.24
C MET A 45 -19.13 4.73 2.30
N VAL A 46 -19.51 5.32 3.43
CA VAL A 46 -20.87 5.88 3.61
C VAL A 46 -21.03 7.28 3.01
N ASP A 47 -19.95 7.94 2.61
CA ASP A 47 -20.10 9.27 2.03
C ASP A 47 -20.84 9.26 0.69
N GLY A 48 -20.91 8.12 -0.04
CA GLY A 48 -21.79 7.85 -1.21
C GLY A 48 -21.77 8.85 -2.37
N LYS A 49 -21.02 9.94 -2.21
CA LYS A 49 -20.92 11.17 -2.99
C LYS A 49 -19.45 11.59 -3.14
N SER A 50 -18.54 11.00 -2.36
CA SER A 50 -17.11 11.22 -2.53
C SER A 50 -16.67 10.70 -3.89
N SER A 51 -15.94 11.54 -4.62
CA SER A 51 -15.29 11.14 -5.86
C SER A 51 -14.26 10.03 -5.61
N GLU A 52 -13.93 9.25 -6.64
CA GLU A 52 -12.86 8.23 -6.57
C GLU A 52 -11.53 8.82 -6.07
N VAL A 53 -11.24 10.07 -6.44
CA VAL A 53 -10.05 10.81 -6.00
C VAL A 53 -10.08 11.04 -4.49
N GLU A 54 -11.22 11.47 -3.95
CA GLU A 54 -11.37 11.72 -2.52
C GLU A 54 -11.28 10.43 -1.69
N GLN A 55 -11.81 9.32 -2.21
CA GLN A 55 -11.62 8.01 -1.59
C GLN A 55 -10.13 7.60 -1.62
N GLY A 56 -9.43 7.85 -2.74
CA GLY A 56 -8.00 7.61 -2.85
C GLY A 56 -7.18 8.38 -1.81
N ILE A 57 -7.48 9.67 -1.62
CA ILE A 57 -6.82 10.51 -0.60
C ILE A 57 -7.06 9.92 0.81
N LYS A 58 -8.32 9.61 1.16
CA LYS A 58 -8.66 9.02 2.46
C LYS A 58 -7.94 7.69 2.71
N LEU A 59 -7.71 6.89 1.67
CA LEU A 59 -6.98 5.61 1.77
C LEU A 59 -5.48 5.84 1.98
N ILE A 60 -4.88 6.83 1.33
CA ILE A 60 -3.47 7.19 1.54
C ILE A 60 -3.29 7.72 2.97
N ASP A 61 -4.13 8.67 3.40
CA ASP A 61 -4.11 9.21 4.77
C ASP A 61 -4.24 8.09 5.82
N LEU A 62 -5.09 7.10 5.55
CA LEU A 62 -5.26 5.94 6.42
C LEU A 62 -3.97 5.13 6.54
N VAL A 63 -3.30 4.88 5.42
CA VAL A 63 -2.03 4.14 5.36
C VAL A 63 -0.94 4.92 6.12
N GLU A 64 -0.77 6.21 5.83
CA GLU A 64 0.22 7.06 6.50
C GLU A 64 0.06 7.04 8.03
N LYS A 65 -1.18 7.13 8.51
CA LYS A 65 -1.48 7.13 9.95
C LYS A 65 -1.14 5.81 10.64
N HIS A 66 -1.18 4.69 9.92
CA HIS A 66 -1.01 3.35 10.49
C HIS A 66 0.32 2.69 10.10
N VAL A 67 1.10 3.29 9.23
CA VAL A 67 2.48 2.87 8.95
C VAL A 67 3.39 3.44 10.05
N LYS A 68 4.06 2.55 10.79
CA LYS A 68 5.05 2.94 11.79
C LYS A 68 6.42 3.15 11.19
N THR A 69 6.79 2.26 10.27
CA THR A 69 8.13 2.22 9.67
C THR A 69 8.02 1.74 8.24
N VAL A 70 8.67 2.43 7.31
CA VAL A 70 8.96 1.92 5.96
C VAL A 70 10.46 1.69 5.86
N ASN A 71 10.86 0.46 5.51
CA ASN A 71 12.25 0.14 5.26
C ASN A 71 12.33 -0.78 4.06
N LEU A 72 12.25 -0.17 2.88
CA LEU A 72 12.23 -0.86 1.60
C LEU A 72 13.42 -0.42 0.74
N LYS A 73 13.84 -1.31 -0.15
CA LYS A 73 14.82 -1.05 -1.19
C LYS A 73 14.32 -1.55 -2.54
N CYS A 74 14.61 -0.78 -3.58
CA CYS A 74 14.33 -1.10 -4.97
C CYS A 74 15.58 -0.78 -5.79
N GLY A 75 16.37 -1.80 -6.14
CA GLY A 75 17.73 -1.57 -6.67
C GLY A 75 18.58 -0.81 -5.65
N GLU A 76 19.09 0.36 -6.06
CA GLU A 76 19.86 1.27 -5.20
C GLU A 76 18.98 2.30 -4.45
N LEU A 77 17.69 2.41 -4.80
CA LEU A 77 16.77 3.35 -4.17
C LEU A 77 16.37 2.84 -2.78
N GLU A 78 16.53 3.72 -1.77
CA GLU A 78 16.00 3.49 -0.43
C GLU A 78 14.66 4.21 -0.27
N ILE A 79 13.66 3.48 0.22
CA ILE A 79 12.31 3.99 0.45
C ILE A 79 12.04 3.95 1.95
N LYS A 80 11.77 5.12 2.53
CA LYS A 80 11.66 5.33 3.98
C LYS A 80 10.34 5.94 4.40
N THR A 81 9.54 6.40 3.45
CA THR A 81 8.22 6.99 3.70
C THR A 81 7.14 6.34 2.83
N VAL A 82 5.87 6.59 3.17
CA VAL A 82 4.73 6.20 2.34
C VAL A 82 4.68 7.04 1.07
N ASP A 83 5.04 8.32 1.16
CA ASP A 83 5.06 9.24 0.02
C ASP A 83 6.05 8.78 -1.07
N ASP A 84 7.22 8.27 -0.68
CA ASP A 84 8.19 7.64 -1.59
C ASP A 84 7.57 6.51 -2.44
N LEU A 85 6.59 5.78 -1.89
CA LEU A 85 5.89 4.71 -2.61
C LEU A 85 4.90 5.27 -3.64
N GLY A 86 4.33 6.44 -3.40
CA GLY A 86 3.35 7.09 -4.29
C GLY A 86 3.90 7.45 -5.67
N TYR A 87 5.23 7.59 -5.80
CA TYR A 87 5.88 7.95 -7.06
C TYR A 87 6.02 6.78 -8.07
N SER A 88 5.70 5.55 -7.67
CA SER A 88 5.74 4.38 -8.54
C SER A 88 4.41 3.64 -8.56
N LYS A 89 4.15 2.93 -9.67
CA LYS A 89 2.94 2.10 -9.80
C LYS A 89 2.95 0.97 -8.78
N GLU A 90 4.10 0.33 -8.61
CA GLU A 90 4.33 -0.77 -7.70
C GLU A 90 4.18 -0.31 -6.24
N GLY A 91 4.68 0.89 -5.92
CA GLY A 91 4.46 1.49 -4.60
C GLY A 91 3.00 1.86 -4.36
N THR A 92 2.27 2.33 -5.38
CA THR A 92 0.82 2.54 -5.31
C THR A 92 0.06 1.23 -5.08
N GLU A 93 0.45 0.14 -5.76
CA GLU A 93 -0.09 -1.20 -5.52
C GLU A 93 0.18 -1.67 -4.07
N LEU A 94 1.37 -1.36 -3.53
CA LEU A 94 1.71 -1.65 -2.14
C LEU A 94 0.83 -0.84 -1.16
N ILE A 95 0.60 0.45 -1.42
CA ILE A 95 -0.31 1.30 -0.64
C ILE A 95 -1.73 0.70 -0.61
N ASN A 96 -2.25 0.27 -1.76
CA ASN A 96 -3.57 -0.37 -1.85
C ASN A 96 -3.66 -1.69 -1.07
N ASN A 97 -2.59 -2.49 -1.09
CA ASN A 97 -2.52 -3.72 -0.30
C ASN A 97 -2.48 -3.39 1.21
N MET A 98 -1.70 -2.39 1.62
CA MET A 98 -1.63 -1.95 3.02
C MET A 98 -2.97 -1.41 3.52
N SER A 99 -3.67 -0.58 2.74
CA SER A 99 -4.98 -0.06 3.10
C SER A 99 -6.00 -1.19 3.28
N THR A 100 -5.96 -2.20 2.41
CA THR A 100 -6.78 -3.41 2.51
C THR A 100 -6.50 -4.18 3.80
N ILE A 101 -5.22 -4.40 4.16
CA ILE A 101 -4.84 -5.06 5.41
C ILE A 101 -5.29 -4.26 6.63
N ILE A 102 -5.17 -2.92 6.59
CA ILE A 102 -5.60 -2.04 7.68
C ILE A 102 -7.13 -2.12 7.87
N ILE A 103 -7.91 -2.19 6.79
CA ILE A 103 -9.39 -2.22 6.83
C ILE A 103 -9.93 -3.63 7.15
N GLN A 104 -9.40 -4.65 6.49
CA GLN A 104 -9.94 -6.01 6.56
C GLN A 104 -9.26 -6.85 7.65
N GLY A 105 -8.09 -6.41 8.13
CA GLY A 105 -7.22 -7.19 9.00
C GLY A 105 -6.34 -8.17 8.21
N ILE A 106 -5.46 -8.85 8.93
CA ILE A 106 -4.63 -9.91 8.33
C ILE A 106 -5.54 -11.12 8.05
N PRO A 107 -5.63 -11.61 6.80
CA PRO A 107 -6.41 -12.79 6.49
C PRO A 107 -5.82 -13.99 7.25
N LEU A 108 -6.58 -14.54 8.19
CA LEU A 108 -6.23 -15.75 8.91
C LEU A 108 -6.67 -16.97 8.08
N GLY A 109 -5.86 -17.36 7.10
CA GLY A 109 -6.01 -18.63 6.35
C GLY A 109 -6.12 -18.47 4.83
N ASN A 110 -5.59 -19.47 4.10
CA ASN A 110 -5.66 -19.56 2.65
C ASN A 110 -7.13 -19.70 2.20
N GLY A 111 -7.69 -18.65 1.62
CA GLY A 111 -8.89 -18.75 0.79
C GLY A 111 -8.65 -19.55 -0.48
#